data_AF-B3T837-F1
#
_entry.id   AF-B3T837-F1
#
_cell.length_a   1.000
_cell.length_b   1.000
_cell.length_c   1.000
_cell.angle_alpha   90.00
_cell.angle_beta   90.00
_cell.angle_gamma   90.00
#
_symmetry.space_group_name_H-M   'P 1'
#
loop_
_entity.id
_entity.type
_entity.pdbx_description
1 polymer ?
#
loop_
_entity_poly.entity_id
_entity_poly.type
_entity_poly.pdbx_seq_one_letter_code
_entity_poly.pdbx_strand_id
1 'polypeptide(L)'
;MLSEKGKYATATQNRRTVWEKIIWPLILEIDDVKFSVKQYQKKRDEACQKNNYKISEISRGLASLLQKGIIIKENNMYSIHYRLIAYMRLKADCDYPTAINESRMK
;
A
#
# COMPACT_ATOMS: atom_id res chain seq x y z
N MET A 1 -28.92 0.12 13.64
CA MET A 1 -27.53 -0.13 14.08
C MET A 1 -26.70 -0.45 12.84
N LEU A 2 -25.71 0.39 12.49
CA LEU A 2 -24.72 0.03 11.47
C LEU A 2 -23.90 -1.13 12.05
N SER A 3 -24.11 -2.35 11.55
CA SER A 3 -23.34 -3.53 11.96
C SER A 3 -21.85 -3.21 11.79
N GLU A 4 -21.06 -3.36 12.85
CA GLU A 4 -19.61 -3.20 12.77
C GLU A 4 -19.07 -4.08 11.63
N LYS A 5 -18.21 -3.50 10.77
CA LYS A 5 -17.58 -4.26 9.67
C LYS A 5 -16.86 -5.47 10.27
N GLY A 6 -17.19 -6.67 9.77
CA GLY A 6 -16.51 -7.90 10.16
C GLY A 6 -15.00 -7.82 9.93
N LYS A 7 -14.22 -8.56 10.74
CA LYS A 7 -12.75 -8.51 10.78
C LYS A 7 -12.10 -8.58 9.38
N TYR A 8 -12.60 -9.45 8.51
CA TYR A 8 -12.08 -9.60 7.14
C TYR A 8 -12.32 -8.37 6.26
N ALA A 9 -13.51 -7.78 6.33
CA ALA A 9 -13.84 -6.56 5.57
C ALA A 9 -12.95 -5.39 6.02
N THR A 10 -12.73 -5.25 7.33
CA THR A 10 -11.84 -4.24 7.90
C THR A 10 -10.39 -4.44 7.44
N ALA A 11 -9.89 -5.68 7.45
CA ALA A 11 -8.53 -5.96 6.96
C ALA A 11 -8.38 -5.64 5.47
N THR A 12 -9.38 -5.93 4.64
CA THR A 12 -9.39 -5.56 3.22
C THR A 12 -9.41 -4.05 3.03
N GLN A 13 -10.22 -3.33 3.79
CA GLN A 13 -10.24 -1.87 3.74
C GLN A 13 -8.88 -1.28 4.09
N ASN A 14 -8.24 -1.77 5.15
CA ASN A 14 -6.93 -1.28 5.57
C ASN A 14 -5.88 -1.47 4.46
N ARG A 15 -5.88 -2.63 3.78
CA ARG A 15 -4.99 -2.87 2.63
C ARG A 15 -5.24 -1.89 1.49
N ARG A 16 -6.51 -1.70 1.09
CA ARG A 16 -6.90 -0.74 0.04
C ARG A 16 -6.44 0.66 0.39
N THR A 17 -6.74 1.12 1.61
CA THR A 17 -6.36 2.46 2.06
C THR A 17 -4.84 2.67 2.01
N VAL A 18 -4.04 1.72 2.52
CA VAL A 18 -2.58 1.85 2.50
C VAL A 18 -2.03 1.85 1.08
N TRP A 19 -2.54 0.98 0.22
CA TRP A 19 -2.11 0.93 -1.18
C TRP A 19 -2.44 2.24 -1.92
N GLU A 20 -3.72 2.63 -1.92
CA GLU A 20 -4.24 3.72 -2.74
C GLU A 20 -3.86 5.12 -2.21
N LYS A 21 -3.71 5.28 -0.89
CA LYS A 21 -3.48 6.60 -0.28
C LYS A 21 -2.05 6.87 0.13
N ILE A 22 -1.21 5.83 0.21
CA ILE A 22 0.17 5.97 0.70
C ILE A 22 1.15 5.41 -0.31
N ILE A 23 1.09 4.10 -0.58
CA ILE A 23 2.17 3.42 -1.30
C ILE A 23 2.17 3.76 -2.79
N TRP A 24 1.04 3.59 -3.48
CA TRP A 24 0.98 3.86 -4.91
C TRP A 24 1.29 5.33 -5.24
N PRO A 25 0.71 6.32 -4.53
CA PRO A 25 1.10 7.72 -4.72
C PRO A 25 2.58 7.99 -4.43
N LEU A 26 3.17 7.35 -3.41
CA LEU A 26 4.60 7.52 -3.08
C LEU A 26 5.49 7.03 -4.22
N ILE A 27 5.19 5.86 -4.79
CA ILE A 27 5.96 5.27 -5.90
C ILE A 27 5.91 6.18 -7.13
N LEU A 28 4.73 6.70 -7.46
CA LEU A 28 4.57 7.62 -8.59
C LEU A 28 5.26 8.98 -8.34
N GLU A 29 5.31 9.44 -7.08
CA GLU A 29 5.98 10.68 -6.70
C GLU A 29 7.51 10.57 -6.81
N ILE A 30 8.09 9.45 -6.37
CA ILE A 30 9.54 9.24 -6.41
C ILE A 30 10.03 8.67 -7.74
N ASP A 31 9.12 8.18 -8.58
CA ASP A 31 9.41 7.52 -9.87
C ASP A 31 10.40 6.34 -9.76
N ASP A 32 10.30 5.59 -8.65
CA ASP A 32 11.16 4.46 -8.30
C ASP A 32 10.32 3.34 -7.70
N VAL A 33 10.71 2.11 -8.01
CA VAL A 33 10.09 0.87 -7.49
C VAL A 33 10.47 0.62 -6.03
N LYS A 34 11.48 1.32 -5.50
CA LYS A 34 11.97 1.22 -4.12
C LYS A 34 11.78 2.52 -3.35
N PHE A 35 11.43 2.41 -2.08
CA PHE A 35 11.35 3.55 -1.16
C PHE A 35 11.81 3.16 0.24
N SER A 36 12.44 4.10 0.93
CA SER A 36 12.89 3.91 2.31
C SER A 36 11.73 3.88 3.30
N VAL A 37 11.98 3.28 4.47
CA VAL A 37 11.06 3.36 5.62
C VAL A 37 10.74 4.81 5.99
N LYS A 38 11.71 5.73 5.88
CA LYS A 38 11.52 7.16 6.17
C LYS A 38 10.58 7.83 5.16
N GLN A 39 10.74 7.54 3.86
CA GLN A 39 9.82 8.04 2.82
C GLN A 39 8.39 7.53 3.05
N TYR A 40 8.25 6.25 3.39
CA TYR A 40 6.95 5.68 3.75
C TYR A 40 6.33 6.38 4.98
N GLN A 41 7.10 6.56 6.06
CA GLN A 41 6.62 7.21 7.29
C GLN A 41 6.16 8.64 7.02
N LYS A 42 6.91 9.42 6.24
CA LYS A 42 6.53 10.77 5.84
C LYS A 42 5.19 10.76 5.09
N LYS A 43 5.06 9.97 4.03
CA LYS A 43 3.82 9.90 3.24
C LYS A 43 2.64 9.39 4.05
N ARG A 44 2.87 8.41 4.93
CA ARG A 44 1.87 7.89 5.87
C ARG A 44 1.34 9.00 6.78
N ASP A 45 2.23 9.78 7.38
CA ASP A 45 1.85 10.81 8.35
C ASP A 45 1.04 11.92 7.68
N GLU A 46 1.44 12.34 6.47
CA GLU A 46 0.68 13.26 5.63
C GLU A 46 -0.73 12.71 5.31
N ALA A 47 -0.82 11.43 4.87
CA ALA A 47 -2.10 10.81 4.55
C ALA A 47 -3.00 10.65 5.78
N CYS A 48 -2.44 10.28 6.93
CA CYS A 48 -3.17 10.15 8.20
C CYS A 48 -3.72 11.50 8.65
N GLN A 49 -2.93 12.58 8.59
CA GLN A 49 -3.38 13.93 8.94
C GLN A 49 -4.49 14.41 8.00
N LYS A 50 -4.30 14.24 6.68
CA LYS A 50 -5.28 14.70 5.67
C LYS A 50 -6.63 13.98 5.73
N ASN A 51 -6.64 12.69 6.08
CA ASN A 51 -7.83 11.86 6.00
C ASN A 51 -8.33 11.35 7.36
N ASN A 52 -7.72 11.79 8.47
CA ASN A 52 -8.03 11.35 9.83
C ASN A 52 -7.95 9.82 10.03
N TYR A 53 -6.94 9.18 9.42
CA TYR A 53 -6.74 7.73 9.56
C TYR A 53 -6.02 7.38 10.87
N LYS A 54 -6.40 6.26 11.48
CA LYS A 54 -5.67 5.73 12.64
C LYS A 54 -4.38 5.06 12.18
N ILE A 55 -3.25 5.45 12.78
CA ILE A 55 -1.94 4.84 12.50
C ILE A 55 -1.99 3.31 12.70
N SER A 56 -2.77 2.81 13.66
CA SER A 56 -2.93 1.38 13.92
C SER A 56 -3.59 0.63 12.77
N GLU A 57 -4.55 1.24 12.06
CA GLU A 57 -5.21 0.65 10.89
C GLU A 57 -4.26 0.60 9.70
N ILE A 58 -3.51 1.68 9.49
CA ILE A 58 -2.48 1.77 8.46
C ILE A 58 -1.36 0.76 8.69
N SER A 59 -0.86 0.63 9.92
CA SER A 59 0.16 -0.37 10.26
C SER A 59 -0.31 -1.80 9.99
N ARG A 60 -1.58 -2.13 10.31
CA ARG A 60 -2.18 -3.43 9.95
C ARG A 60 -2.32 -3.63 8.44
N GLY A 61 -2.69 -2.57 7.72
CA GLY A 61 -2.77 -2.58 6.26
C GLY A 61 -1.41 -2.89 5.62
N LEU A 62 -0.34 -2.18 6.01
CA LEU A 62 1.01 -2.41 5.54
C LEU A 62 1.49 -3.83 5.84
N ALA A 63 1.34 -4.30 7.09
CA ALA A 63 1.73 -5.66 7.46
C ALA A 63 1.01 -6.71 6.60
N SER A 64 -0.26 -6.47 6.27
CA SER A 64 -1.03 -7.37 5.41
C SER A 64 -0.61 -7.29 3.93
N LEU A 65 -0.20 -6.13 3.43
CA LEU A 65 0.37 -5.99 2.08
C LEU A 65 1.70 -6.77 1.95
N LEU A 66 2.56 -6.69 2.97
CA LEU A 66 3.81 -7.47 3.06
C LEU A 66 3.52 -8.98 3.03
N GLN A 67 2.57 -9.45 3.86
CA GLN A 67 2.15 -10.86 3.87
C GLN A 67 1.58 -11.34 2.52
N LYS A 68 1.05 -10.44 1.70
CA LYS A 68 0.51 -10.75 0.37
C LYS A 68 1.54 -10.64 -0.75
N GLY A 69 2.77 -10.23 -0.45
CA GLY A 69 3.85 -10.11 -1.43
C GLY A 69 3.69 -8.96 -2.43
N ILE A 70 2.73 -8.05 -2.23
CA ILE A 70 2.59 -6.85 -3.06
C ILE A 70 3.76 -5.89 -2.78
N ILE A 71 4.15 -5.82 -1.51
CA ILE A 71 5.30 -5.06 -1.01
C ILE A 71 6.30 -6.05 -0.44
N ILE A 72 7.58 -5.79 -0.68
CA ILE A 72 8.70 -6.56 -0.13
C ILE A 72 9.49 -5.60 0.76
N LYS A 73 9.97 -6.09 1.91
CA LYS A 73 10.81 -5.31 2.83
C LYS A 73 12.19 -5.97 2.91
N GLU A 74 13.23 -5.18 2.64
CA GLU A 74 14.63 -5.56 2.81
C GLU A 74 15.32 -4.46 3.61
N ASN A 75 15.80 -4.79 4.82
CA ASN A 75 16.41 -3.83 5.74
C ASN A 75 15.51 -2.59 5.97
N ASN A 76 16.00 -1.42 5.55
CA ASN A 76 15.32 -0.12 5.67
C ASN A 76 14.64 0.32 4.38
N MET A 77 14.48 -0.58 3.41
CA MET A 77 13.84 -0.33 2.14
C MET A 77 12.60 -1.21 1.97
N TYR A 78 11.62 -0.64 1.28
CA TYR A 78 10.51 -1.34 0.69
C TYR A 78 10.63 -1.32 -0.83
N SER A 79 10.04 -2.30 -1.48
CA SER A 79 9.87 -2.34 -2.93
C SER A 79 8.52 -2.92 -3.33
N ILE A 80 8.04 -2.58 -4.53
CA ILE A 80 6.87 -3.24 -5.12
C ILE A 80 7.23 -4.54 -5.83
N HIS A 81 6.24 -5.43 -5.93
CA HIS A 81 6.32 -6.61 -6.77
C HIS A 81 6.66 -6.25 -8.22
N TYR A 82 7.55 -7.03 -8.87
CA TYR A 82 8.12 -6.69 -10.18
C TYR A 82 7.07 -6.53 -11.30
N ARG A 83 5.93 -7.23 -11.21
CA ARG A 83 4.83 -7.11 -12.18
C ARG A 83 4.17 -5.73 -12.18
N LEU A 84 4.30 -4.97 -11.08
CA LEU A 84 3.74 -3.62 -10.95
C LEU A 84 4.65 -2.54 -11.56
N ILE A 85 5.88 -2.89 -11.98
CA ILE A 85 6.84 -1.92 -12.54
C ILE A 85 6.31 -1.33 -13.85
N ALA A 86 5.62 -2.12 -14.68
CA ALA A 86 5.02 -1.63 -15.92
C ALA A 86 3.97 -0.54 -15.65
N TYR A 87 3.13 -0.74 -14.63
CA TYR A 87 2.12 0.24 -14.21
C TYR A 87 2.77 1.54 -13.74
N MET A 88 3.86 1.45 -12.98
CA MET A 88 4.59 2.63 -12.51
C MET A 88 5.19 3.41 -13.67
N ARG A 89 5.89 2.73 -14.59
CA ARG A 89 6.54 3.37 -15.76
C ARG A 89 5.55 4.08 -16.67
N LEU A 90 4.35 3.52 -16.80
CA LEU A 90 3.27 4.11 -17.59
C LEU A 90 2.45 5.15 -16.81
N LYS A 91 2.77 5.39 -15.53
CA LYS A 91 1.97 6.18 -14.59
C LYS A 91 0.49 5.80 -14.62
N ALA A 92 0.23 4.51 -14.82
CA ALA A 92 -1.11 3.97 -14.96
C ALA A 92 -1.81 3.90 -13.60
N ASP A 93 -3.15 3.90 -13.63
CA ASP A 93 -3.91 3.55 -12.45
C ASP A 93 -3.65 2.09 -12.08
N CYS A 94 -3.23 1.86 -10.83
CA CYS A 94 -3.09 0.53 -10.26
C CYS A 94 -3.81 0.51 -8.92
N ASP A 95 -5.06 0.08 -8.91
CA ASP A 95 -5.84 -0.08 -7.69
C ASP A 95 -5.39 -1.33 -6.90
N TYR A 96 -5.89 -1.50 -5.68
CA TYR A 96 -5.51 -2.66 -4.86
C TYR A 96 -5.91 -4.01 -5.48
N PRO A 97 -7.14 -4.19 -6.03
CA PRO A 97 -7.51 -5.40 -6.78
C PRO A 97 -6.55 -5.75 -7.92
N THR A 98 -6.11 -4.77 -8.71
CA THR A 98 -5.11 -4.98 -9.77
C THR A 98 -3.78 -5.39 -9.16
N ALA A 99 -3.30 -4.64 -8.15
CA ALA A 99 -2.02 -4.91 -7.51
C ALA A 99 -1.93 -6.33 -6.92
N ILE A 100 -3.01 -6.81 -6.27
CA ILE A 100 -3.06 -8.15 -5.69
C ILE A 100 -3.16 -9.24 -6.77
N ASN A 101 -3.89 -8.99 -7.85
CA ASN A 101 -4.03 -9.97 -8.93
C ASN A 101 -2.70 -10.16 -9.65
N GLU A 102 -2.08 -9.06 -10.06
CA GLU A 102 -0.77 -9.04 -10.71
C GLU A 102 0.28 -9.72 -9.84
N SER A 103 0.36 -9.39 -8.55
CA SER A 103 1.36 -9.96 -7.64
C SER A 103 1.18 -11.45 -7.35
N ARG A 104 0.05 -12.05 -7.74
CA ARG A 104 -0.26 -13.48 -7.49
C ARG A 104 -0.12 -14.36 -8.70
N MET A 105 -0.13 -13.82 -9.92
CA MET A 105 -0.03 -14.68 -11.09
C MET A 105 1.39 -15.25 -11.18
N LYS A 106 1.47 -16.54 -11.50
CA LYS A 106 2.72 -17.29 -11.64
C LYS A 106 3.43 -16.89 -12.92
#